data_AF-A0A0D9WPI5-F1
#
_entry.id   AF-A0A0D9WPI5-F1
#
_cell.length_a   1.000
_cell.length_b   1.000
_cell.length_c   1.000
_cell.angle_alpha   90.00
_cell.angle_beta   90.00
_cell.angle_gamma   90.00
#
_symmetry.space_group_name_H-M   'P 1'
#
loop_
_entity.id
_entity.type
_entity.pdbx_description
1 polymer ?
#
loop_
_entity_poly.entity_id
_entity_poly.type
_entity_poly.pdbx_seq_one_letter_code
_entity_poly.pdbx_strand_id
1 'polypeptide(L)'
;MMRVNLWAVTEVMAAVLPGMVERGRGAVVNIGSASSEAIPSFPFYTMYAATKRYVAQFSRSLHVEYASKGIHVQYQAPFFVSTRMVAKFTEAGWLSPFAVSADDYACAAVGWIGHGGALCVPNLSHQLTWCVAAVVPNSALDWLLLRTNAWSRGLCLSKSERRRLSGTTLGLVAHGLNLNLVGRDPNNLAEISDMIRSRHRAVQIKTVVFDLYLVLTPHGEEPLRD
;
A
#
# COMPACT_ATOMS: atom_id res chain seq x y z
N MET A 1 -10.98 -3.58 -5.75
CA MET A 1 -10.19 -2.90 -4.69
C MET A 1 -9.88 -1.46 -5.01
N MET A 2 -9.27 -1.13 -6.16
CA MET A 2 -8.91 0.26 -6.50
C MET A 2 -10.09 1.25 -6.43
N ARG A 3 -11.24 0.92 -7.05
CA ARG A 3 -12.43 1.79 -6.99
C ARG A 3 -12.91 2.12 -5.57
N VAL A 4 -12.70 1.20 -4.63
CA VAL A 4 -13.18 1.39 -3.23
C VAL A 4 -12.08 2.02 -2.37
N ASN A 5 -10.87 1.45 -2.40
CA ASN A 5 -9.79 1.89 -1.52
C ASN A 5 -9.09 3.17 -1.99
N LEU A 6 -9.07 3.45 -3.29
CA LEU A 6 -8.52 4.70 -3.85
C LEU A 6 -9.67 5.64 -4.14
N TRP A 7 -10.43 5.32 -5.19
CA TRP A 7 -11.37 6.26 -5.79
C TRP A 7 -12.40 6.78 -4.78
N ALA A 8 -13.13 5.88 -4.12
CA ALA A 8 -14.15 6.30 -3.17
C ALA A 8 -13.57 7.10 -1.99
N VAL A 9 -12.37 6.76 -1.50
CA VAL A 9 -11.71 7.53 -0.43
C VAL A 9 -11.36 8.95 -0.93
N THR A 10 -10.78 9.06 -2.12
CA THR A 10 -10.44 10.36 -2.72
C THR A 10 -11.67 11.24 -2.92
N GLU A 11 -12.74 10.69 -3.49
CA GLU A 11 -14.01 11.40 -3.72
C GLU A 11 -14.67 11.84 -2.41
N VAL A 12 -14.74 10.94 -1.42
CA VAL A 12 -15.34 11.28 -0.11
C VAL A 12 -14.54 12.40 0.56
N MET A 13 -13.20 12.34 0.54
CA MET A 13 -12.36 13.41 1.08
C MET A 13 -12.62 14.74 0.36
N ALA A 14 -12.66 14.73 -0.97
CA ALA A 14 -12.94 15.92 -1.77
C ALA A 14 -14.32 16.53 -1.45
N ALA A 15 -15.33 15.69 -1.20
CA ALA A 15 -16.67 16.15 -0.85
C ALA A 15 -16.78 16.71 0.57
N VAL A 16 -16.11 16.11 1.57
CA VAL A 16 -16.30 16.48 2.99
C VAL A 16 -15.36 17.59 3.46
N LEU A 17 -14.16 17.71 2.88
CA LEU A 17 -13.14 18.66 3.34
C LEU A 17 -13.58 20.12 3.22
N PRO A 18 -14.18 20.60 2.12
CA PRO A 18 -14.60 22.00 1.99
C PRO A 18 -15.52 22.43 3.13
N GLY A 19 -16.55 21.63 3.44
CA GLY A 19 -17.47 21.92 4.53
C GLY A 19 -16.80 21.87 5.92
N MET A 20 -15.76 21.05 6.11
CA MET A 20 -14.98 21.08 7.36
C MET A 20 -14.13 22.35 7.48
N VAL A 21 -13.60 22.85 6.37
CA VAL A 21 -12.82 24.10 6.31
C VAL A 21 -13.72 25.29 6.66
N GLU A 22 -14.92 25.36 6.07
CA GLU A 22 -15.91 26.41 6.38
C GLU A 22 -16.26 26.47 7.87
N ARG A 23 -16.34 25.30 8.53
CA ARG A 23 -16.59 25.21 9.97
C ARG A 23 -15.36 25.49 10.84
N GLY A 24 -14.17 25.58 10.25
CA GLY A 24 -12.89 25.70 10.96
C GLY A 24 -12.55 24.53 11.88
N ARG A 25 -13.26 23.40 11.75
CA ARG A 25 -13.07 22.20 12.56
C ARG A 25 -13.57 20.94 11.86
N GLY A 26 -12.80 19.86 12.00
CA GLY A 26 -13.22 18.54 11.53
C GLY A 26 -12.20 17.45 11.87
N ALA A 27 -12.64 16.21 11.79
CA ALA A 27 -11.75 15.06 11.88
C ALA A 27 -12.17 14.04 10.83
N VAL A 28 -11.19 13.45 10.14
CA VAL A 28 -11.40 12.31 9.24
C VAL A 28 -10.48 11.18 9.65
N VAL A 29 -11.04 9.97 9.74
CA VAL A 29 -10.32 8.77 10.12
C VAL A 29 -10.36 7.78 8.96
N ASN A 30 -9.23 7.63 8.27
CA ASN A 30 -9.08 6.65 7.20
C ASN A 30 -8.54 5.34 7.77
N ILE A 31 -9.28 4.25 7.57
CA ILE A 31 -8.88 2.93 8.07
C ILE A 31 -7.91 2.26 7.10
N GLY A 32 -6.71 2.03 7.62
CA GLY A 32 -5.54 1.53 6.94
C GLY A 32 -5.27 0.04 7.13
N SER A 33 -3.98 -0.29 7.07
CA SER A 33 -3.45 -1.61 7.40
C SER A 33 -1.98 -1.45 7.79
N ALA A 34 -1.61 -1.79 9.02
CA ALA A 34 -0.20 -1.79 9.41
C ALA A 34 0.62 -2.81 8.61
N SER A 35 0.00 -3.89 8.15
CA SER A 35 0.61 -4.86 7.22
C SER A 35 0.86 -4.32 5.81
N SER A 36 0.53 -3.06 5.48
CA SER A 36 1.02 -2.41 4.25
C SER A 36 2.11 -1.39 4.51
N GLU A 37 2.22 -0.92 5.75
CA GLU A 37 3.13 0.17 6.13
C GLU A 37 4.40 -0.35 6.82
N ALA A 38 4.23 -1.26 7.78
CA ALA A 38 5.29 -1.78 8.63
C ALA A 38 6.13 -2.89 7.99
N ILE A 39 5.58 -3.59 6.99
CA ILE A 39 6.27 -4.67 6.27
C ILE A 39 6.67 -4.20 4.86
N PRO A 40 7.80 -4.68 4.32
CA PRO A 40 8.34 -4.21 3.03
C PRO A 40 7.48 -4.60 1.83
N SER A 41 6.94 -5.82 1.82
CA SER A 41 6.03 -6.28 0.78
C SER A 41 4.98 -7.23 1.35
N PHE A 42 3.85 -7.37 0.64
CA PHE A 42 2.81 -8.31 1.02
C PHE A 42 2.44 -9.22 -0.17
N PRO A 43 3.28 -10.24 -0.46
CA PRO A 43 3.13 -11.07 -1.65
C PRO A 43 1.77 -11.75 -1.67
N PHE A 44 1.20 -11.87 -2.88
CA PHE A 44 -0.17 -12.33 -3.14
C PHE A 44 -1.30 -11.43 -2.58
N TYR A 45 -0.98 -10.36 -1.87
CA TYR A 45 -1.89 -9.28 -1.47
C TYR A 45 -1.47 -7.95 -2.12
N THR A 46 -0.75 -8.02 -3.25
CA THR A 46 -0.10 -6.87 -3.91
C THR A 46 -1.04 -5.69 -4.13
N MET A 47 -2.21 -5.93 -4.75
CA MET A 47 -3.18 -4.85 -4.99
C MET A 47 -3.74 -4.28 -3.70
N TYR A 48 -4.02 -5.12 -2.71
CA TYR A 48 -4.51 -4.66 -1.42
C TYR A 48 -3.50 -3.75 -0.73
N ALA A 49 -2.26 -4.24 -0.55
CA ALA A 49 -1.19 -3.49 0.12
C ALA A 49 -0.86 -2.19 -0.61
N ALA A 50 -0.76 -2.21 -1.94
CA ALA A 50 -0.54 -1.01 -2.75
C ALA A 50 -1.66 0.03 -2.51
N THR A 51 -2.92 -0.41 -2.49
CA THR A 51 -4.04 0.52 -2.24
C THR A 51 -4.05 1.10 -0.83
N LYS A 52 -3.66 0.33 0.19
CA LYS A 52 -3.59 0.82 1.57
C LYS A 52 -2.44 1.79 1.80
N ARG A 53 -1.34 1.63 1.06
CA ARG A 53 -0.20 2.56 1.06
C ARG A 53 -0.51 3.88 0.36
N TYR A 54 -1.33 3.86 -0.70
CA TYR A 54 -1.91 5.07 -1.26
C TYR A 54 -2.70 5.85 -0.21
N VAL A 55 -3.62 5.19 0.51
CA VAL A 55 -4.45 5.85 1.53
C VAL A 55 -3.60 6.40 2.68
N ALA A 56 -2.55 5.69 3.08
CA ALA A 56 -1.61 6.17 4.10
C ALA A 56 -0.95 7.48 3.68
N GLN A 57 -0.36 7.50 2.48
CA GLN A 57 0.31 8.70 1.96
C GLN A 57 -0.68 9.85 1.72
N PHE A 58 -1.84 9.55 1.13
CA PHE A 58 -2.90 10.53 0.89
C PHE A 58 -3.36 11.19 2.19
N SER A 59 -3.63 10.39 3.22
CA SER A 59 -4.03 10.89 4.55
C SER A 59 -2.92 11.72 5.20
N ARG A 60 -1.65 11.33 5.04
CA ARG A 60 -0.50 12.06 5.56
C ARG A 60 -0.34 13.43 4.93
N SER A 61 -0.48 13.54 3.61
CA SER A 61 -0.44 14.84 2.92
C SER A 61 -1.59 15.75 3.38
N LEU A 62 -2.82 15.23 3.40
CA LEU A 62 -3.99 16.01 3.82
C LEU A 62 -3.93 16.44 5.28
N HIS A 63 -3.36 15.63 6.17
CA HIS A 63 -3.13 16.02 7.56
C HIS A 63 -2.29 17.30 7.64
N VAL A 64 -1.21 17.39 6.85
CA VAL A 64 -0.32 18.56 6.84
C VAL A 64 -0.99 19.75 6.17
N GLU A 65 -1.65 19.55 5.02
CA GLU A 65 -2.31 20.61 4.22
C GLU A 65 -3.50 21.28 4.93
N TYR A 66 -4.15 20.55 5.84
CA TYR A 66 -5.36 21.01 6.52
C TYR A 66 -5.19 21.22 8.04
N ALA A 67 -4.02 20.95 8.60
CA ALA A 67 -3.74 21.18 10.03
C ALA A 67 -4.02 22.64 10.46
N SER A 68 -3.56 23.62 9.68
CA SER A 68 -3.79 25.04 9.97
C SER A 68 -5.25 25.48 9.84
N LYS A 69 -6.09 24.65 9.21
CA LYS A 69 -7.54 24.87 9.03
C LYS A 69 -8.38 24.20 10.11
N GLY A 70 -7.73 23.67 11.17
CA GLY A 70 -8.42 23.00 12.28
C GLY A 70 -8.95 21.61 11.94
N ILE A 71 -8.45 20.97 10.87
CA ILE A 71 -8.92 19.66 10.42
C ILE A 71 -7.86 18.60 10.70
N HIS A 72 -8.26 17.58 11.45
CA HIS A 72 -7.41 16.46 11.80
C HIS A 72 -7.69 15.26 10.89
N VAL A 73 -6.83 15.04 9.89
CA VAL A 73 -6.88 13.83 9.06
C VAL A 73 -5.95 12.78 9.68
N GLN A 74 -6.48 11.59 9.97
CA GLN A 74 -5.73 10.51 10.61
C GLN A 74 -5.89 9.22 9.84
N TYR A 75 -4.78 8.53 9.62
CA TYR A 75 -4.72 7.17 9.12
C TYR A 75 -4.49 6.21 10.27
N GLN A 76 -5.45 5.33 10.53
CA GLN A 76 -5.28 4.31 11.56
C GLN A 76 -4.89 2.99 10.93
N ALA A 77 -3.77 2.42 11.39
CA ALA A 77 -3.19 1.24 10.79
C ALA A 77 -3.33 0.03 11.75
N PRO A 78 -4.44 -0.74 11.69
CA PRO A 78 -4.55 -1.98 12.43
C PRO A 78 -3.61 -3.06 11.86
N PHE A 79 -3.05 -3.90 12.72
CA PHE A 79 -2.62 -5.25 12.35
C PHE A 79 -3.83 -6.19 12.38
N PHE A 80 -3.72 -7.38 12.97
CA PHE A 80 -4.79 -8.35 12.99
C PHE A 80 -5.87 -7.94 14.01
N VAL A 81 -7.08 -7.73 13.50
CA VAL A 81 -8.29 -7.49 14.31
C VAL A 81 -9.20 -8.70 14.14
N SER A 82 -9.61 -9.33 15.23
CA SER A 82 -10.41 -10.54 15.27
C SER A 82 -11.79 -10.30 14.66
N THR A 83 -11.91 -10.52 13.36
CA THR A 83 -13.15 -10.43 12.59
C THR A 83 -13.30 -11.69 11.73
N ARG A 84 -14.52 -11.95 11.26
CA ARG A 84 -14.81 -13.09 10.35
C ARG A 84 -13.92 -13.12 9.10
N MET A 85 -13.44 -11.95 8.65
CA MET A 85 -12.57 -11.82 7.47
C MET A 85 -11.17 -12.39 7.68
N VAL A 86 -10.66 -12.33 8.91
CA VAL A 86 -9.30 -12.76 9.27
C VAL A 86 -9.30 -14.05 10.09
N ALA A 87 -10.48 -14.66 10.30
CA ALA A 87 -10.66 -15.91 11.04
C ALA A 87 -9.69 -17.01 10.59
N LYS A 88 -9.49 -17.19 9.27
CA LYS A 88 -8.54 -18.17 8.71
C LYS A 88 -7.07 -17.87 9.04
N PHE A 89 -6.70 -16.61 9.25
CA PHE A 89 -5.34 -16.21 9.64
C PHE A 89 -5.12 -16.30 11.15
N THR A 90 -6.16 -16.04 11.93
CA THR A 90 -6.13 -16.16 13.40
C THR A 90 -6.20 -17.62 13.86
N GLU A 91 -6.91 -18.48 13.12
CA GLU A 91 -6.98 -19.94 13.36
C GLU A 91 -5.70 -20.67 12.95
N ALA A 92 -4.90 -20.11 12.03
CA ALA A 92 -3.65 -20.70 11.54
C ALA A 92 -2.47 -20.63 12.54
N GLY A 93 -2.73 -20.37 13.82
CA GLY A 93 -1.86 -20.76 14.94
C GLY A 93 -0.42 -20.24 14.88
N TRP A 94 -0.23 -18.95 15.16
CA TRP A 94 0.96 -18.35 15.81
C TRP A 94 0.80 -16.81 16.00
N LEU A 95 -0.11 -16.18 15.24
CA LEU A 95 -0.42 -14.74 15.32
C LEU A 95 -1.55 -14.38 16.30
N SER A 96 -2.20 -15.40 16.88
CA SER A 96 -3.29 -15.28 17.86
C SER A 96 -3.03 -14.32 19.03
N PRO A 97 -1.84 -14.28 19.69
CA PRO A 97 -1.62 -13.37 20.82
C PRO A 97 -1.50 -11.89 20.42
N PHE A 98 -1.39 -11.58 19.12
CA PHE A 98 -1.32 -10.21 18.61
C PHE A 98 -2.64 -9.73 18.02
N ALA A 99 -3.66 -10.59 17.97
CA ALA A 99 -4.98 -10.22 17.49
C ALA A 99 -5.74 -9.43 18.56
N VAL A 100 -6.27 -8.28 18.17
CA VAL A 100 -7.10 -7.43 19.04
C VAL A 100 -8.57 -7.65 18.68
N SER A 101 -9.48 -7.63 19.63
CA SER A 101 -10.92 -7.72 19.31
C SER A 101 -11.38 -6.47 18.52
N ALA A 102 -12.47 -6.59 17.76
CA ALA A 102 -12.98 -5.45 17.00
C ALA A 102 -13.41 -4.29 17.92
N ASP A 103 -14.01 -4.62 19.07
CA ASP A 103 -14.48 -3.66 20.05
C ASP A 103 -13.29 -2.96 20.74
N ASP A 104 -12.27 -3.70 21.16
CA ASP A 104 -11.07 -3.10 21.77
C ASP A 104 -10.32 -2.20 20.80
N TYR A 105 -10.24 -2.61 19.52
CA TYR A 105 -9.64 -1.76 18.49
C TYR A 105 -10.48 -0.49 18.29
N ALA A 106 -11.81 -0.59 18.22
CA ALA A 106 -12.69 0.55 18.05
C ALA A 106 -12.61 1.53 19.23
N CYS A 107 -12.59 1.03 20.47
CA CYS A 107 -12.42 1.85 21.67
C CYS A 107 -11.07 2.58 21.65
N ALA A 108 -9.98 1.89 21.35
CA ALA A 108 -8.67 2.51 21.23
C ALA A 108 -8.64 3.53 20.08
N ALA A 109 -9.16 3.17 18.91
CA ALA A 109 -9.23 4.01 17.73
C ALA A 109 -9.90 5.36 18.00
N VAL A 110 -11.05 5.36 18.68
CA VAL A 110 -11.78 6.59 19.03
C VAL A 110 -10.97 7.45 20.00
N GLY A 111 -10.31 6.84 21.00
CA GLY A 111 -9.46 7.55 21.95
C GLY A 111 -8.25 8.26 21.32
N TRP A 112 -7.80 7.81 20.14
CA TRP A 112 -6.69 8.43 19.40
C TRP A 112 -7.13 9.56 18.47
N ILE A 113 -8.42 9.80 18.26
CA ILE A 113 -8.89 10.87 17.36
C ILE A 113 -8.47 12.23 17.93
N GLY A 114 -7.76 13.03 17.12
CA GLY A 114 -7.20 14.32 17.54
C GLY A 114 -5.83 14.23 18.22
N HIS A 115 -5.30 13.02 18.42
CA HIS A 115 -3.97 12.75 18.96
C HIS A 115 -3.12 11.96 17.96
N GLY A 116 -1.79 11.93 18.12
CA GLY A 116 -0.94 10.98 17.39
C GLY A 116 -0.61 11.28 15.93
N GLY A 117 -0.81 12.52 15.46
CA GLY A 117 -0.43 12.94 14.11
C GLY A 117 -1.17 12.17 13.00
N ALA A 118 -0.56 12.17 11.81
CA ALA A 118 -1.22 11.64 10.61
C ALA A 118 -1.37 10.11 10.55
N LEU A 119 -0.51 9.36 11.24
CA LEU A 119 -0.54 7.88 11.26
C LEU A 119 -0.52 7.42 12.71
N CYS A 120 -1.50 6.60 13.09
CA CYS A 120 -1.55 6.01 14.41
C CYS A 120 -1.82 4.50 14.36
N VAL A 121 -1.31 3.82 15.38
CA VAL A 121 -1.54 2.40 15.65
C VAL A 121 -2.10 2.34 17.07
N PRO A 122 -3.43 2.31 17.25
CA PRO A 122 -4.04 2.60 18.55
C PRO A 122 -3.68 1.64 19.69
N ASN A 123 -3.45 0.36 19.36
CA ASN A 123 -3.25 -0.70 20.35
C ASN A 123 -1.76 -1.02 20.58
N LEU A 124 -1.39 -1.25 21.84
CA LEU A 124 0.00 -1.56 22.22
C LEU A 124 0.54 -2.83 21.56
N SER A 125 -0.26 -3.89 21.45
CA SER A 125 0.16 -5.13 20.78
C SER A 125 0.54 -4.90 19.32
N HIS A 126 -0.22 -4.05 18.64
CA HIS A 126 0.03 -3.64 17.27
C HIS A 126 1.28 -2.74 17.18
N GLN A 127 1.48 -1.81 18.11
CA GLN A 127 2.71 -1.01 18.19
C GLN A 127 3.96 -1.87 18.40
N LEU A 128 3.89 -2.87 19.30
CA LEU A 128 4.99 -3.82 19.50
C LEU A 128 5.29 -4.63 18.23
N THR A 129 4.23 -5.07 17.53
CA THR A 129 4.36 -5.78 16.25
C THR A 129 5.03 -4.89 15.20
N TRP A 130 4.71 -3.60 15.18
CA TRP A 130 5.36 -2.61 14.33
C TRP A 130 6.86 -2.50 14.63
N CYS A 131 7.23 -2.36 15.90
CA CYS A 131 8.63 -2.27 16.32
C CYS A 131 9.42 -3.53 15.93
N VAL A 132 8.83 -4.72 16.12
CA VAL A 132 9.45 -5.97 15.69
C VAL A 132 9.64 -6.00 14.17
N ALA A 133 8.62 -5.63 13.39
CA ALA A 133 8.74 -5.57 11.93
C ALA A 133 9.84 -4.59 11.48
N ALA A 134 10.01 -3.47 12.18
CA ALA A 134 11.02 -2.46 11.84
C ALA A 134 12.48 -2.92 12.07
N VAL A 135 12.73 -3.91 12.93
CA VAL A 135 14.08 -4.42 13.20
C VAL A 135 14.45 -5.65 12.37
N VAL A 136 13.47 -6.34 11.77
CA VAL A 136 13.73 -7.53 10.96
C VAL A 136 14.15 -7.10 9.55
N PRO A 137 15.26 -7.65 8.99
CA PRO A 137 15.67 -7.33 7.63
C PRO A 137 14.58 -7.60 6.59
N ASN A 138 14.41 -6.68 5.63
CA ASN A 138 13.34 -6.77 4.63
C ASN A 138 13.33 -8.09 3.85
N SER A 139 14.51 -8.62 3.50
CA SER A 139 14.64 -9.89 2.78
C SER A 139 14.12 -11.08 3.59
N ALA A 140 14.29 -11.06 4.92
CA ALA A 140 13.77 -12.09 5.80
C ALA A 140 12.23 -12.00 5.91
N LEU A 141 11.69 -10.78 6.04
CA LEU A 141 10.23 -10.56 6.03
C LEU A 141 9.60 -11.00 4.71
N ASP A 142 10.16 -10.58 3.58
CA ASP A 142 9.67 -10.94 2.25
C ASP A 142 9.67 -12.46 2.04
N TRP A 143 10.75 -13.13 2.43
CA TRP A 143 10.86 -14.59 2.36
C TRP A 143 9.82 -15.29 3.23
N LEU A 144 9.63 -14.82 4.46
CA LEU A 144 8.67 -15.41 5.40
C LEU A 144 7.24 -15.24 4.89
N LEU A 145 6.87 -14.03 4.50
CA LEU A 145 5.54 -13.68 4.00
C LEU A 145 5.22 -14.39 2.69
N LEU A 146 6.19 -14.50 1.78
CA LEU A 146 6.00 -15.26 0.54
C LEU A 146 5.70 -16.73 0.84
N ARG A 147 6.44 -17.35 1.77
CA ARG A 147 6.21 -18.75 2.15
C ARG A 147 4.86 -18.97 2.82
N THR A 148 4.52 -18.17 3.82
CA THR A 148 3.29 -18.32 4.59
C THR A 148 2.06 -18.05 3.73
N ASN A 149 2.10 -17.02 2.88
CA ASN A 149 0.99 -16.69 1.99
C ASN A 149 0.84 -17.68 0.83
N ALA A 150 1.94 -18.25 0.31
CA ALA A 150 1.89 -19.29 -0.70
C ALA A 150 1.29 -20.57 -0.12
N TRP A 151 1.74 -20.98 1.07
CA TRP A 151 1.21 -22.13 1.79
C TRP A 151 -0.28 -21.99 2.08
N SER A 152 -0.72 -20.82 2.58
CA SER A 152 -2.13 -20.52 2.86
C SER A 152 -3.02 -20.56 1.61
N ARG A 153 -2.43 -20.43 0.42
CA ARG A 153 -3.11 -20.53 -0.89
C ARG A 153 -2.99 -21.90 -1.55
N GLY A 154 -2.36 -22.88 -0.91
CA GLY A 154 -2.08 -24.19 -1.50
C GLY A 154 -1.01 -24.16 -2.61
N LEU A 155 -0.30 -23.04 -2.76
CA LEU A 155 0.77 -22.87 -3.73
C LEU A 155 2.09 -23.33 -3.10
N CYS A 156 2.39 -24.62 -3.17
CA CYS A 156 3.71 -25.10 -2.76
C CYS A 156 4.76 -24.70 -3.80
N LEU A 157 5.63 -23.75 -3.46
CA LEU A 157 6.77 -23.38 -4.31
C LEU A 157 7.65 -24.62 -4.58
N SER A 158 7.92 -24.89 -5.84
CA SER A 158 8.83 -25.94 -6.27
C SER A 158 10.24 -25.72 -5.70
N LYS A 159 11.08 -26.78 -5.70
CA LYS A 159 12.48 -26.66 -5.23
C LYS A 159 13.29 -25.67 -6.08
N SER A 160 12.95 -25.49 -7.37
CA SER A 160 13.63 -24.57 -8.29
C SER A 160 13.28 -23.10 -8.02
N GLU A 161 12.02 -22.79 -7.73
CA GLU A 161 11.58 -21.45 -7.33
C GLU A 161 12.24 -21.00 -6.02
N ARG A 162 12.41 -21.94 -5.07
CA ARG A 162 13.15 -21.69 -3.81
C ARG A 162 14.62 -21.32 -4.02
N ARG A 163 15.29 -21.91 -5.02
CA ARG A 163 16.70 -21.58 -5.35
C ARG A 163 16.84 -20.22 -6.03
N ARG A 164 15.88 -19.81 -6.87
CA ARG A 164 15.89 -18.49 -7.54
C ARG A 164 15.78 -17.32 -6.57
N LEU A 165 15.00 -17.46 -5.50
CA LEU A 165 14.82 -16.41 -4.48
C LEU A 165 16.09 -16.15 -3.63
N SER A 166 17.03 -17.10 -3.59
CA SER A 166 18.28 -16.96 -2.84
C SER A 166 19.43 -16.37 -3.68
N GLY A 167 19.24 -16.26 -5.00
CA GLY A 167 20.22 -15.73 -5.94
C GLY A 167 19.96 -14.25 -6.22
N THR A 168 20.49 -13.39 -5.35
CA THR A 168 20.52 -11.93 -5.49
C THR A 168 20.95 -11.47 -6.89
N THR A 169 20.12 -10.59 -7.49
CA THR A 169 20.36 -9.39 -8.33
C THR A 169 21.51 -9.34 -9.36
N LEU A 170 22.63 -10.03 -9.16
CA LEU A 170 23.81 -10.08 -10.03
C LEU A 170 23.67 -11.00 -11.26
N GLY A 171 22.73 -11.95 -11.26
CA GLY A 171 22.52 -12.83 -12.42
C GLY A 171 21.68 -12.22 -13.55
N LEU A 172 21.00 -11.10 -13.28
CA LEU A 172 19.99 -10.52 -14.17
C LEU A 172 20.62 -9.76 -15.36
N VAL A 173 21.79 -9.14 -15.18
CA VAL A 173 22.45 -8.38 -16.25
C VAL A 173 23.08 -9.30 -17.33
N ALA A 174 23.37 -10.55 -16.99
CA ALA A 174 24.03 -11.50 -17.90
C ALA A 174 23.09 -12.23 -18.89
N HIS A 175 21.76 -12.06 -18.78
CA HIS A 175 20.79 -12.92 -19.48
C HIS A 175 19.90 -12.22 -20.53
N GLY A 176 20.24 -10.99 -20.97
CA GLY A 176 19.48 -10.32 -22.03
C GLY A 176 18.01 -10.10 -21.67
N LEU A 177 17.76 -9.43 -20.54
CA LEU A 177 16.41 -9.24 -20.03
C LEU A 177 15.54 -8.38 -20.95
N ASN A 178 14.25 -8.72 -20.98
CA ASN A 178 13.21 -7.89 -21.58
C ASN A 178 12.71 -6.89 -20.53
N LEU A 179 12.81 -5.60 -20.83
CA LEU A 179 12.31 -4.49 -20.02
C LEU A 179 10.96 -4.01 -20.57
N ASN A 180 9.95 -3.92 -19.70
CA ASN A 180 8.69 -3.26 -20.03
C ASN A 180 8.65 -1.91 -19.31
N LEU A 181 8.68 -0.81 -20.08
CA LEU A 181 8.52 0.53 -19.56
C LEU A 181 7.04 0.92 -19.67
N VAL A 182 6.42 1.26 -18.54
CA VAL A 182 5.00 1.66 -18.50
C VAL A 182 4.94 3.10 -18.01
N GLY A 183 4.22 3.96 -18.73
CA GLY A 183 4.11 5.38 -18.40
C GLY A 183 2.99 6.06 -19.17
N ARG A 184 2.72 7.33 -18.84
CA ARG A 184 1.69 8.14 -19.51
C ARG A 184 2.21 8.92 -20.71
N ASP A 185 3.48 9.32 -20.66
CA ASP A 185 4.10 10.18 -21.68
C ASP A 185 4.91 9.34 -22.69
N PRO A 186 4.49 9.25 -23.97
CA PRO A 186 5.22 8.52 -24.99
C PRO A 186 6.61 9.10 -25.28
N ASN A 187 6.81 10.40 -25.16
CA ASN A 187 8.09 11.05 -25.47
C ASN A 187 9.13 10.72 -24.40
N ASN A 188 8.76 10.82 -23.12
CA ASN A 188 9.62 10.42 -22.01
C ASN A 188 9.96 8.92 -22.07
N LEU A 189 8.97 8.06 -22.40
CA LEU A 189 9.21 6.63 -22.58
C LEU A 189 10.16 6.33 -23.75
N ALA A 190 10.08 7.07 -24.86
CA ALA A 190 10.98 6.94 -25.99
C ALA A 190 12.40 7.38 -25.62
N GLU A 191 12.56 8.54 -24.97
CA GLU A 191 13.85 9.06 -24.53
C GLU A 191 14.57 8.09 -23.57
N ILE A 192 13.84 7.59 -22.55
CA ILE A 192 14.39 6.59 -21.62
C ILE A 192 14.75 5.29 -22.34
N SER A 193 13.88 4.82 -23.24
CA SER A 193 14.14 3.60 -24.02
C SER A 193 15.41 3.72 -24.86
N ASP A 194 15.59 4.84 -25.58
CA ASP A 194 16.74 5.07 -26.44
C ASP A 194 18.02 5.23 -25.63
N MET A 195 17.96 5.91 -24.48
CA MET A 195 19.07 5.99 -23.53
C MET A 195 19.53 4.61 -23.08
N ILE A 196 18.61 3.71 -22.71
CA ILE A 196 18.96 2.36 -22.24
C ILE A 196 19.51 1.51 -23.39
N ARG A 197 18.89 1.56 -24.58
CA ARG A 197 19.36 0.85 -25.78
C ARG A 197 20.77 1.28 -26.20
N SER A 198 21.10 2.57 -26.05
CA SER A 198 22.42 3.09 -26.37
C SER A 198 23.53 2.50 -25.49
N ARG A 199 23.22 2.20 -24.21
CA ARG A 199 24.17 1.67 -23.22
C ARG A 199 24.16 0.14 -23.12
N HIS A 200 23.04 -0.51 -23.47
CA HIS A 200 22.85 -1.94 -23.28
C HIS A 200 22.16 -2.60 -24.50
N ARG A 201 22.95 -2.94 -25.52
CA ARG A 201 22.44 -3.53 -26.78
C ARG A 201 21.76 -4.89 -26.65
N ALA A 202 21.98 -5.62 -25.55
CA ALA A 202 21.39 -6.93 -25.29
C ALA A 202 20.02 -6.87 -24.60
N VAL A 203 19.55 -5.68 -24.20
CA VAL A 203 18.27 -5.49 -23.51
C VAL A 203 17.19 -5.19 -24.54
N GLN A 204 16.14 -6.01 -24.57
CA GLN A 204 14.95 -5.73 -25.36
C GLN A 204 14.01 -4.83 -24.55
N ILE A 205 13.52 -3.74 -25.15
CA ILE A 205 12.63 -2.80 -24.44
C ILE A 205 11.31 -2.69 -25.19
N LYS A 206 10.22 -2.92 -24.45
CA LYS A 206 8.85 -2.64 -24.88
C LYS A 206 8.30 -1.47 -24.07
N THR A 207 7.84 -0.43 -24.75
CA THR A 207 7.14 0.69 -24.13
C THR A 207 5.63 0.43 -24.17
N VAL A 208 4.94 0.72 -23.08
CA VAL A 208 3.49 0.66 -22.96
C VAL A 208 3.04 2.02 -22.46
N VAL A 209 2.47 2.80 -23.38
CA VAL A 209 1.81 4.06 -23.05
C VAL A 209 0.44 3.69 -22.51
N PHE A 210 0.14 4.11 -21.29
CA PHE A 210 -1.14 3.81 -20.65
C PHE A 210 -1.77 5.09 -20.14
N ASP A 211 -2.85 5.50 -20.81
CA ASP A 211 -3.63 6.68 -20.46
C ASP A 211 -5.02 6.25 -19.98
N LEU A 212 -5.31 6.51 -18.69
CA LEU A 212 -6.58 6.16 -18.06
C LEU A 212 -7.64 7.26 -18.20
N TYR A 213 -7.31 8.45 -18.71
CA TYR A 213 -8.30 9.51 -18.91
C TYR A 213 -9.43 9.07 -19.87
N LEU A 214 -9.12 8.20 -20.82
CA LEU A 214 -10.10 7.66 -21.79
C LEU A 214 -11.05 6.59 -21.21
N VAL A 215 -10.74 6.01 -20.05
CA VAL A 215 -11.53 4.92 -19.44
C VAL A 215 -12.51 5.45 -18.38
N LEU A 216 -12.43 6.75 -18.08
CA LEU A 216 -13.15 7.39 -16.99
C LEU A 216 -14.22 8.37 -17.49
N THR A 217 -15.19 7.88 -18.27
CA THR A 217 -16.66 8.26 -18.30
C THR A 217 -17.32 8.01 -19.67
N PRO A 218 -18.66 7.86 -19.75
CA PRO A 218 -19.44 7.99 -21.00
C PRO A 218 -19.44 9.42 -21.59
N HIS A 219 -19.07 10.42 -20.80
CA HIS A 219 -18.95 11.83 -21.18
C HIS A 219 -17.70 12.41 -20.51
N GLY A 220 -16.57 12.35 -21.22
CA GLY A 220 -15.26 12.82 -20.76
C GLY A 220 -15.30 14.26 -20.29
N GLU A 221 -14.95 14.50 -19.03
CA GLU A 221 -14.57 15.84 -18.61
C GLU A 221 -13.14 16.14 -19.04
N GLU A 222 -12.92 17.40 -19.44
CA GLU A 222 -11.62 17.95 -19.79
C GLU A 222 -10.62 17.79 -18.62
N PRO A 223 -9.33 17.59 -18.93
CA PRO A 223 -8.30 17.42 -17.91
C PRO A 223 -8.22 18.67 -17.03
N LEU A 224 -8.34 18.47 -15.71
CA LEU A 224 -7.90 19.43 -14.70
C LEU A 224 -6.46 19.85 -15.01
N ARG A 225 -6.33 21.04 -15.61
CA ARG A 225 -5.08 21.76 -15.76
C ARG A 225 -4.83 22.49 -14.45
N ASP A 226 -3.76 22.12 -13.76
CA ASP A 226 -2.97 23.01 -12.90
C ASP A 226 -1.50 22.89 -13.33
#